data_AF-A0A9E2XMU8-F1
#
_entry.id   AF-A0A9E2XMU8-F1
#
_cell.length_a   1.000
_cell.length_b   1.000
_cell.length_c   1.000
_cell.angle_alpha   90.00
_cell.angle_beta   90.00
_cell.angle_gamma   90.00
#
_symmetry.space_group_name_H-M   'P 1'
#
loop_
_entity.id
_entity.type
_entity.pdbx_description
1 polymer ?
#
loop_
_entity_poly.entity_id
_entity_poly.type
_entity_poly.pdbx_seq_one_letter_code
_entity_poly.pdbx_strand_id
1 'polypeptide(L)'
;KNWAIHEEAAAKAGKTTDRSKWRIVTFAHVAETREKARADMAYGLADFNRYFTDVATFPIIPPDIADPAEYLTSSGLACIGTPDDCIRHFERLWLGSNGGFGAVLLLAHNWADWEATRRSYELMARYVHPHFQRRSNTLRVASYDDAKAKHQTAGEESKQAVLGEIERYEQAKAKAQAAE
;
A
#
# COMPACT_ATOMS: atom_id res chain seq x y z
N LYS A 1 1.99 -13.87 -20.87
CA LYS A 1 1.28 -14.37 -22.07
C LYS A 1 0.49 -13.27 -22.79
N ASN A 2 -0.46 -12.60 -22.14
CA ASN A 2 -1.31 -11.58 -22.79
C ASN A 2 -0.54 -10.43 -23.46
N TRP A 3 0.51 -9.93 -22.82
CA TRP A 3 1.34 -8.87 -23.42
C TRP A 3 2.05 -9.31 -24.70
N ALA A 4 2.59 -10.53 -24.74
CA ALA A 4 3.23 -11.07 -25.94
C ALA A 4 2.23 -11.20 -27.12
N ILE A 5 1.00 -11.62 -26.83
CA ILE A 5 -0.08 -11.66 -27.84
C ILE A 5 -0.38 -10.24 -28.36
N HIS A 6 -0.41 -9.25 -27.47
CA HIS A 6 -0.60 -7.85 -27.85
C HIS A 6 0.56 -7.33 -28.74
N GLU A 7 1.81 -7.62 -28.38
CA GLU A 7 3.00 -7.29 -29.17
C GLU A 7 2.93 -7.91 -30.57
N GLU A 8 2.63 -9.21 -30.66
CA GLU A 8 2.51 -9.92 -31.93
C GLU A 8 1.40 -9.35 -32.82
N ALA A 9 0.21 -9.11 -32.24
CA ALA A 9 -0.92 -8.56 -32.98
C ALA A 9 -0.67 -7.12 -33.44
N ALA A 10 -0.04 -6.29 -32.61
CA ALA A 10 0.34 -4.92 -32.97
C ALA A 10 1.37 -4.91 -34.10
N ALA A 11 2.40 -5.77 -34.03
CA ALA A 11 3.40 -5.89 -35.07
C ALA A 11 2.80 -6.30 -36.43
N LYS A 12 1.89 -7.30 -36.44
CA LYS A 12 1.14 -7.69 -37.65
C LYS A 12 0.31 -6.55 -38.25
N ALA A 13 -0.13 -5.62 -37.41
CA ALA A 13 -0.87 -4.43 -37.82
C ALA A 13 0.01 -3.20 -38.10
N GLY A 14 1.35 -3.35 -38.13
CA GLY A 14 2.29 -2.25 -38.36
C GLY A 14 2.35 -1.21 -37.23
N LYS A 15 1.97 -1.60 -36.01
CA LYS A 15 1.96 -0.73 -34.82
C LYS A 15 3.04 -1.14 -33.83
N THR A 16 3.58 -0.15 -33.11
CA THR A 16 4.52 -0.35 -32.00
C THR A 16 3.78 -0.27 -30.67
N THR A 17 4.01 -1.24 -29.79
CA THR A 17 3.44 -1.25 -28.43
C THR A 17 4.29 -0.43 -27.47
N ASP A 18 3.64 0.20 -26.49
CA ASP A 18 4.31 0.93 -25.41
C ASP A 18 3.90 0.35 -24.06
N ARG A 19 4.85 -0.36 -23.42
CA ARG A 19 4.61 -1.04 -22.14
C ARG A 19 4.27 -0.07 -21.01
N SER A 20 4.74 1.18 -21.08
CA SER A 20 4.40 2.21 -20.09
C SER A 20 2.93 2.65 -20.15
N LYS A 21 2.22 2.33 -21.24
CA LYS A 21 0.78 2.58 -21.40
C LYS A 21 -0.07 1.38 -21.00
N TRP A 22 0.52 0.23 -20.75
CA TRP A 22 -0.21 -0.93 -20.27
C TRP A 22 -0.69 -0.72 -18.83
N ARG A 23 -1.95 -1.10 -18.57
CA ARG A 23 -2.60 -1.03 -17.27
C ARG A 23 -3.11 -2.41 -16.90
N ILE A 24 -2.85 -2.84 -15.67
CA ILE A 24 -3.44 -4.05 -15.11
C ILE A 24 -4.50 -3.63 -14.11
N VAL A 25 -5.73 -4.12 -14.32
CA VAL A 25 -6.82 -3.96 -13.35
C VAL A 25 -6.78 -5.15 -12.40
N THR A 26 -6.87 -4.89 -11.10
CA THR A 26 -6.96 -5.93 -10.06
C THR A 26 -7.93 -5.51 -8.96
N PHE A 27 -8.32 -6.48 -8.13
CA PHE A 27 -9.05 -6.24 -6.90
C PHE A 27 -8.08 -6.07 -5.72
N ALA A 28 -8.37 -5.12 -4.83
CA ALA A 28 -7.69 -5.02 -3.55
C ALA A 28 -8.57 -4.29 -2.52
N HIS A 29 -8.68 -4.86 -1.32
CA HIS A 29 -9.18 -4.19 -0.11
C HIS A 29 -8.15 -4.34 1.00
N VAL A 30 -7.80 -3.23 1.64
CA VAL A 30 -6.75 -3.18 2.66
C VAL A 30 -7.31 -2.66 3.97
N ALA A 31 -6.98 -3.34 5.07
CA ALA A 31 -7.25 -2.88 6.43
C ALA A 31 -6.00 -3.03 7.31
N GLU A 32 -6.08 -2.57 8.56
CA GLU A 32 -4.99 -2.67 9.54
C GLU A 32 -4.60 -4.12 9.83
N THR A 33 -5.56 -5.05 9.78
CA THR A 33 -5.34 -6.48 9.97
C THR A 33 -6.07 -7.31 8.93
N ARG A 34 -5.64 -8.56 8.72
CA ARG A 34 -6.29 -9.49 7.78
C ARG A 34 -7.71 -9.81 8.22
N GLU A 35 -7.91 -9.95 9.52
CA GLU A 35 -9.21 -10.24 10.13
C GLU A 35 -10.19 -9.11 9.86
N LYS A 36 -9.76 -7.84 10.00
CA LYS A 36 -10.59 -6.68 9.69
C LYS A 36 -10.91 -6.59 8.20
N ALA A 37 -9.90 -6.76 7.33
CA ALA A 37 -10.11 -6.74 5.88
C ALA A 37 -11.12 -7.81 5.44
N ARG A 38 -11.06 -8.99 6.05
CA ARG A 38 -12.00 -10.07 5.81
C ARG A 38 -13.39 -9.79 6.37
N ALA A 39 -13.48 -9.24 7.57
CA ALA A 39 -14.77 -8.85 8.18
C ALA A 39 -15.50 -7.79 7.33
N ASP A 40 -14.77 -6.86 6.72
CA ASP A 40 -15.35 -5.82 5.86
C ASP A 40 -16.10 -6.40 4.64
N MET A 41 -15.70 -7.58 4.17
CA MET A 41 -16.33 -8.24 3.01
C MET A 41 -17.78 -8.66 3.26
N ALA A 42 -18.19 -8.76 4.53
CA ALA A 42 -19.57 -9.05 4.92
C ALA A 42 -20.57 -8.00 4.39
N TYR A 43 -20.10 -6.81 4.02
CA TYR A 43 -20.94 -5.75 3.49
C TYR A 43 -21.49 -6.07 2.09
N GLY A 44 -20.63 -6.35 1.12
CA GLY A 44 -21.04 -6.37 -0.30
C GLY A 44 -20.46 -7.49 -1.15
N LEU A 45 -19.59 -8.36 -0.62
CA LEU A 45 -18.98 -9.42 -1.43
C LEU A 45 -20.01 -10.44 -1.93
N ALA A 46 -21.04 -10.75 -1.13
CA ALA A 46 -22.11 -11.66 -1.54
C ALA A 46 -22.95 -11.09 -2.69
N ASP A 47 -23.25 -9.79 -2.66
CA ASP A 47 -23.97 -9.10 -3.74
C ASP A 47 -23.15 -9.03 -5.02
N PHE A 48 -21.85 -8.74 -4.89
CA PHE A 48 -20.92 -8.82 -6.01
C PHE A 48 -20.91 -10.22 -6.63
N ASN A 49 -20.79 -11.27 -5.82
CA ASN A 49 -20.78 -12.65 -6.31
C ASN A 49 -22.08 -13.02 -7.04
N ARG A 50 -23.23 -12.63 -6.47
CA ARG A 50 -24.54 -12.83 -7.10
C ARG A 50 -24.62 -12.11 -8.45
N TYR A 51 -24.22 -10.85 -8.53
CA TYR A 51 -24.23 -10.10 -9.79
C TYR A 51 -23.38 -10.76 -10.88
N PHE A 52 -22.17 -11.21 -10.53
CA PHE A 52 -21.28 -11.88 -11.50
C PHE A 52 -21.74 -13.30 -11.88
N THR A 53 -22.66 -13.88 -11.11
CA THR A 53 -23.32 -15.15 -11.45
C THR A 53 -24.56 -14.94 -12.32
N ASP A 54 -25.39 -13.96 -11.97
CA ASP A 54 -26.71 -13.76 -12.59
C ASP A 54 -26.65 -12.94 -13.89
N VAL A 55 -25.68 -12.01 -13.99
CA VAL A 55 -25.66 -10.98 -15.04
C VAL A 55 -24.41 -11.03 -15.91
N ALA A 56 -23.23 -11.22 -15.32
CA ALA A 56 -21.97 -11.18 -16.07
C ALA A 56 -21.77 -12.44 -16.93
N THR A 57 -21.24 -12.27 -18.15
CA THR A 57 -21.01 -13.39 -19.09
C THR A 57 -19.99 -14.41 -18.58
N PHE A 58 -19.03 -13.97 -17.76
CA PHE A 58 -18.02 -14.83 -17.16
C PHE A 58 -17.94 -14.57 -15.65
N PRO A 59 -18.24 -15.57 -14.81
CA PRO A 59 -18.17 -15.40 -13.37
C PRO A 59 -16.71 -15.26 -12.94
N ILE A 60 -16.41 -14.22 -12.16
CA ILE A 60 -15.07 -14.02 -11.57
C ILE A 60 -14.83 -15.06 -10.47
N ILE A 61 -15.85 -15.28 -9.64
CA ILE A 61 -15.89 -16.33 -8.63
C ILE A 61 -16.82 -17.40 -9.19
N PRO A 62 -16.35 -18.64 -9.38
CA PRO A 62 -17.22 -19.73 -9.83
C PRO A 62 -18.44 -19.93 -8.93
N PRO A 63 -19.54 -20.48 -9.47
CA PRO A 63 -20.64 -20.94 -8.63
C PRO A 63 -20.14 -22.01 -7.65
N ASP A 64 -20.84 -22.17 -6.52
CA ASP A 64 -20.56 -23.17 -5.48
C ASP A 64 -19.28 -22.97 -4.65
N ILE A 65 -18.58 -21.85 -4.82
CA ILE A 65 -17.50 -21.47 -3.91
C ILE A 65 -18.07 -21.11 -2.55
N ALA A 66 -17.79 -21.96 -1.55
CA ALA A 66 -18.25 -21.77 -0.17
C ALA A 66 -17.68 -20.50 0.48
N ASP A 67 -16.46 -20.12 0.09
CA ASP A 67 -15.76 -18.97 0.65
C ASP A 67 -15.17 -18.09 -0.46
N PRO A 68 -15.96 -17.11 -0.94
CA PRO A 68 -15.54 -16.23 -2.02
C PRO A 68 -14.28 -15.43 -1.70
N ALA A 69 -14.13 -14.98 -0.44
CA ALA A 69 -12.98 -14.19 -0.03
C ALA A 69 -11.69 -15.02 -0.09
N GLU A 70 -11.74 -16.26 0.41
CA GLU A 70 -10.60 -17.19 0.34
C GLU A 70 -10.26 -17.58 -1.09
N TYR A 71 -11.26 -17.83 -1.93
CA TYR A 71 -11.02 -18.11 -3.35
C TYR A 71 -10.30 -16.96 -4.03
N LEU A 72 -10.77 -15.73 -3.83
CA LEU A 72 -10.20 -14.53 -4.45
C LEU A 72 -8.72 -14.31 -4.04
N THR A 73 -8.39 -14.54 -2.77
CA THR A 73 -7.03 -14.35 -2.26
C THR A 73 -6.09 -15.50 -2.67
N SER A 74 -6.52 -16.76 -2.48
CA SER A 74 -5.69 -17.94 -2.77
C SER A 74 -5.42 -18.14 -4.27
N SER A 75 -6.37 -17.78 -5.13
CA SER A 75 -6.19 -17.78 -6.60
C SER A 75 -5.32 -16.61 -7.10
N GLY A 76 -5.04 -15.62 -6.24
CA GLY A 76 -4.34 -14.41 -6.61
C GLY A 76 -5.16 -13.49 -7.54
N LEU A 77 -6.49 -13.56 -7.51
CA LEU A 77 -7.36 -12.61 -8.20
C LEU A 77 -7.49 -11.29 -7.44
N ALA A 78 -7.44 -11.33 -6.12
CA ALA A 78 -7.57 -10.16 -5.26
C ALA A 78 -6.55 -10.16 -4.11
N CYS A 79 -6.34 -8.97 -3.56
CA CYS A 79 -5.81 -8.81 -2.21
C CYS A 79 -6.96 -8.46 -1.25
N ILE A 80 -7.14 -9.22 -0.18
CA ILE A 80 -8.01 -8.85 0.96
C ILE A 80 -7.15 -9.05 2.21
N GLY A 81 -6.57 -7.96 2.74
CA GLY A 81 -5.55 -8.10 3.78
C GLY A 81 -4.92 -6.80 4.24
N THR A 82 -3.64 -6.85 4.63
CA THR A 82 -2.87 -5.69 5.09
C THR A 82 -2.21 -4.92 3.93
N PRO A 83 -1.64 -3.73 4.17
CA PRO A 83 -0.85 -3.04 3.15
C PRO A 83 0.28 -3.91 2.58
N ASP A 84 0.96 -4.69 3.43
CA ASP A 84 2.03 -5.59 3.00
C ASP A 84 1.52 -6.71 2.09
N ASP A 85 0.30 -7.22 2.34
CA ASP A 85 -0.33 -8.21 1.48
C ASP A 85 -0.61 -7.63 0.08
N CYS A 86 -1.06 -6.37 0.04
CA CYS A 86 -1.31 -5.64 -1.21
C CYS A 86 -0.01 -5.38 -1.99
N ILE A 87 1.08 -5.02 -1.29
CA ILE A 87 2.41 -4.90 -1.90
C ILE A 87 2.83 -6.22 -2.54
N ARG A 88 2.76 -7.35 -1.81
CA ARG A 88 3.13 -8.67 -2.36
C ARG A 88 2.26 -9.05 -3.54
N HIS A 89 0.96 -8.72 -3.51
CA HIS A 89 0.04 -8.95 -4.62
C HIS A 89 0.46 -8.17 -5.87
N PHE A 90 0.78 -6.87 -5.74
CA PHE A 90 1.22 -6.06 -6.87
C PHE A 90 2.60 -6.47 -7.40
N GLU A 91 3.52 -6.87 -6.52
CA GLU A 91 4.82 -7.43 -6.93
C GLU A 91 4.66 -8.73 -7.73
N ARG A 92 3.75 -9.61 -7.30
CA ARG A 92 3.41 -10.83 -8.06
C ARG A 92 2.84 -10.49 -9.43
N LEU A 93 1.95 -9.50 -9.53
CA LEU A 93 1.44 -9.03 -10.83
C LEU A 93 2.59 -8.50 -11.70
N TRP A 94 3.49 -7.71 -11.12
CA TRP A 94 4.65 -7.15 -11.82
C TRP A 94 5.56 -8.26 -12.36
N LEU A 95 5.93 -9.23 -11.53
CA LEU A 95 6.74 -10.39 -11.92
C LEU A 95 6.04 -11.23 -12.99
N GLY A 96 4.75 -11.56 -12.78
CA GLY A 96 3.95 -12.34 -13.72
C GLY A 96 3.74 -11.67 -15.08
N SER A 97 3.93 -10.35 -15.16
CA SER A 97 3.85 -9.59 -16.40
C SER A 97 5.12 -9.63 -17.26
N ASN A 98 6.19 -10.27 -16.79
CA ASN A 98 7.46 -10.46 -17.49
C ASN A 98 8.00 -9.16 -18.10
N GLY A 99 8.36 -8.20 -17.24
CA GLY A 99 8.87 -6.89 -17.64
C GLY A 99 8.04 -5.70 -17.17
N GLY A 100 7.05 -5.93 -16.31
CA GLY A 100 6.25 -4.87 -15.68
C GLY A 100 5.16 -4.31 -16.59
N PHE A 101 4.48 -3.30 -16.04
CA PHE A 101 3.40 -2.53 -16.67
C PHE A 101 3.42 -1.10 -16.15
N GLY A 102 2.74 -0.17 -16.84
CA GLY A 102 2.79 1.25 -16.49
C GLY A 102 2.02 1.62 -15.21
N ALA A 103 0.89 0.97 -14.92
CA ALA A 103 0.19 1.17 -13.66
C ALA A 103 -0.73 -0.01 -13.29
N VAL A 104 -0.96 -0.18 -11.99
CA VAL A 104 -2.10 -0.95 -11.45
C VAL A 104 -3.30 -0.02 -11.33
N LEU A 105 -4.48 -0.51 -11.71
CA LEU A 105 -5.76 0.12 -11.44
C LEU A 105 -6.57 -0.79 -10.52
N LEU A 106 -7.28 -0.19 -9.58
CA LEU A 106 -8.19 -0.91 -8.70
C LEU A 106 -9.61 -0.80 -9.24
N LEU A 107 -10.28 -1.94 -9.41
CA LEU A 107 -11.70 -1.91 -9.72
C LEU A 107 -12.48 -1.50 -8.47
N ALA A 108 -13.37 -0.52 -8.58
CA ALA A 108 -14.34 -0.23 -7.53
C ALA A 108 -15.36 -1.38 -7.46
N HIS A 109 -15.21 -2.24 -6.46
CA HIS A 109 -15.93 -3.51 -6.35
C HIS A 109 -17.03 -3.52 -5.27
N ASN A 110 -17.11 -2.47 -4.43
CA ASN A 110 -18.14 -2.28 -3.40
C ASN A 110 -18.27 -3.47 -2.42
N TRP A 111 -17.15 -4.12 -2.06
CA TRP A 111 -17.18 -5.26 -1.12
C TRP A 111 -17.27 -4.82 0.35
N ALA A 112 -16.78 -3.63 0.65
CA ALA A 112 -16.80 -3.00 1.97
C ALA A 112 -17.67 -1.75 1.93
N ASP A 113 -18.12 -1.29 3.10
CA ASP A 113 -18.87 -0.04 3.20
C ASP A 113 -18.00 1.18 2.84
N TRP A 114 -18.62 2.36 2.82
CA TRP A 114 -17.91 3.58 2.41
C TRP A 114 -16.75 3.95 3.35
N GLU A 115 -16.93 3.79 4.67
CA GLU A 115 -15.92 4.18 5.64
C GLU A 115 -14.69 3.27 5.54
N ALA A 116 -14.91 1.95 5.46
CA ALA A 116 -13.87 0.96 5.26
C ALA A 116 -13.19 1.12 3.90
N THR A 117 -13.94 1.41 2.84
CA THR A 117 -13.37 1.67 1.49
C THR A 117 -12.47 2.89 1.51
N ARG A 118 -12.90 3.99 2.12
CA ARG A 118 -12.08 5.20 2.26
C ARG A 118 -10.83 4.92 3.09
N ARG A 119 -10.95 4.15 4.17
CA ARG A 119 -9.83 3.75 5.01
C ARG A 119 -8.82 2.90 4.24
N SER A 120 -9.30 1.95 3.43
CA SER A 120 -8.48 1.14 2.53
C SER A 120 -7.66 2.01 1.57
N TYR A 121 -8.27 3.01 0.93
CA TYR A 121 -7.55 3.96 0.08
C TYR A 121 -6.50 4.77 0.83
N GLU A 122 -6.81 5.21 2.04
CA GLU A 122 -5.86 5.92 2.90
C GLU A 122 -4.63 5.04 3.22
N LEU A 123 -4.86 3.79 3.64
CA LEU A 123 -3.79 2.83 3.94
C LEU A 123 -2.94 2.54 2.71
N MET A 124 -3.56 2.35 1.54
CA MET A 124 -2.82 2.16 0.29
C MET A 124 -1.97 3.39 -0.05
N ALA A 125 -2.52 4.59 0.07
CA ALA A 125 -1.79 5.83 -0.21
C ALA A 125 -0.60 6.03 0.74
N ARG A 126 -0.75 5.69 2.03
CA ARG A 126 0.30 5.84 3.04
C ARG A 126 1.40 4.79 2.93
N TYR A 127 1.03 3.53 2.66
CA TYR A 127 1.93 2.39 2.85
C TYR A 127 2.23 1.62 1.56
N VAL A 128 1.29 1.53 0.62
CA VAL A 128 1.46 0.74 -0.60
C VAL A 128 2.07 1.59 -1.73
N HIS A 129 1.48 2.75 -2.05
CA HIS A 129 1.96 3.57 -3.18
C HIS A 129 3.44 3.99 -3.06
N PRO A 130 3.95 4.41 -1.88
CA PRO A 130 5.34 4.82 -1.75
C PRO A 130 6.36 3.71 -2.00
N HIS A 131 5.96 2.43 -1.84
CA HIS A 131 6.80 1.27 -2.16
C HIS A 131 7.14 1.21 -3.65
N PHE A 132 6.18 1.54 -4.52
CA PHE A 132 6.36 1.46 -5.98
C PHE A 132 6.73 2.80 -6.63
N GLN A 133 6.29 3.92 -6.06
CA GLN A 133 6.44 5.23 -6.68
C GLN A 133 7.80 5.86 -6.34
N ARG A 134 8.77 5.60 -7.21
CA ARG A 134 10.00 6.40 -7.43
C ARG A 134 10.78 6.75 -6.16
N ARG A 135 11.03 5.80 -5.26
CA ARG A 135 11.84 6.07 -4.06
C ARG A 135 11.29 7.24 -3.21
N SER A 136 9.99 7.53 -3.30
CA SER A 136 9.36 8.66 -2.60
C SER A 136 9.59 8.61 -1.09
N ASN A 137 9.80 7.42 -0.54
CA ASN A 137 10.13 7.21 0.86
C ASN A 137 11.64 7.10 1.17
N THR A 138 12.51 7.01 0.17
CA THR A 138 13.94 6.71 0.36
C THR A 138 14.66 7.81 1.12
N LEU A 139 14.37 9.09 0.85
CA LEU A 139 15.00 10.19 1.58
C LEU A 139 14.56 10.22 3.06
N ARG A 140 13.29 9.92 3.34
CA ARG A 140 12.79 9.82 4.71
C ARG A 140 13.46 8.67 5.46
N VAL A 141 13.56 7.49 4.83
CA VAL A 141 14.24 6.33 5.42
C VAL A 141 15.71 6.64 5.68
N ALA A 142 16.43 7.18 4.70
CA ALA A 142 17.83 7.56 4.84
C ALA A 142 18.04 8.57 5.98
N SER A 143 17.19 9.60 6.07
CA SER A 143 17.25 10.59 7.15
C SER A 143 17.00 9.97 8.53
N TYR A 144 16.03 9.05 8.63
CA TYR A 144 15.74 8.37 9.89
C TYR A 144 16.91 7.47 10.32
N ASP A 145 17.48 6.71 9.40
CA ASP A 145 18.59 5.81 9.67
C ASP A 145 19.86 6.60 10.08
N ASP A 146 20.13 7.73 9.44
CA ASP A 146 21.22 8.64 9.81
C ASP A 146 21.04 9.21 11.22
N ALA A 147 19.85 9.72 11.54
CA ALA A 147 19.53 10.24 12.87
C ALA A 147 19.65 9.15 13.95
N LYS A 148 19.16 7.95 13.66
CA LYS A 148 19.26 6.78 14.56
C LYS A 148 20.72 6.40 14.81
N ALA A 149 21.56 6.38 13.78
CA ALA A 149 22.98 6.06 13.90
C ALA A 149 23.74 7.10 14.75
N LYS A 150 23.36 8.37 14.65
CA LYS A 150 23.97 9.48 15.41
C LYS A 150 23.38 9.68 16.81
N HIS A 151 22.29 8.98 17.14
CA HIS A 151 21.60 9.17 18.42
C HIS A 151 22.53 8.98 19.62
N GLN A 152 23.45 8.02 19.57
CA GLN A 152 24.35 7.75 20.70
C GLN A 152 25.37 8.88 20.93
N THR A 153 25.80 9.59 19.88
CA THR A 153 26.78 10.68 20.00
C THR A 153 26.08 12.03 20.10
N ALA A 154 25.43 12.47 19.02
CA ALA A 154 24.75 13.76 18.95
C ALA A 154 23.60 13.88 19.97
N GLY A 155 22.97 12.76 20.34
CA GLY A 155 21.94 12.76 21.38
C GLY A 155 22.52 13.05 22.78
N GLU A 156 23.70 12.51 23.10
CA GLU A 156 24.35 12.80 24.37
C GLU A 156 24.88 14.23 24.40
N GLU A 157 25.51 14.70 23.33
CA GLU A 157 25.95 16.10 23.21
C GLU A 157 24.78 17.08 23.35
N SER A 158 23.65 16.79 22.68
CA SER A 158 22.44 17.61 22.79
C SER A 158 21.87 17.59 24.21
N LYS A 159 21.90 16.45 24.90
CA LYS A 159 21.44 16.33 26.30
C LYS A 159 22.33 17.15 27.24
N GLN A 160 23.65 17.05 27.10
CA GLN A 160 24.60 17.81 27.91
C GLN A 160 24.45 19.33 27.68
N ALA A 161 24.26 19.75 26.44
CA ALA A 161 24.02 21.16 26.12
C ALA A 161 22.75 21.70 26.81
N VAL A 162 21.64 20.94 26.77
CA VAL A 162 20.39 21.32 27.44
C VAL A 162 20.58 21.39 28.96
N LEU A 163 21.21 20.39 29.57
CA LEU A 163 21.47 20.40 31.02
C LEU A 163 22.37 21.58 31.44
N GLY A 164 23.39 21.89 30.65
CA GLY A 164 24.28 23.02 30.92
C GLY A 164 23.62 24.39 30.79
N GLU A 165 22.60 24.55 29.93
CA GLU A 165 21.80 25.80 29.89
C GLU A 165 20.82 25.88 31.05
N ILE A 166 20.20 24.76 31.45
CA ILE A 166 19.35 24.71 32.64
C ILE A 166 20.15 25.14 33.88
N GLU A 167 21.36 24.60 34.05
CA GLU A 167 22.21 24.94 35.18
C GLU A 167 22.61 26.42 35.17
N ARG A 168 23.01 26.96 34.01
CA ARG A 168 23.34 28.39 33.85
C ARG A 168 22.15 29.30 34.18
N TYR A 169 20.95 28.92 33.76
CA TYR A 169 19.72 29.65 34.09
C TYR A 169 19.45 29.67 35.60
N GLU A 170 19.50 28.52 36.27
CA GLU A 170 19.28 28.43 37.72
C GLU A 170 20.33 29.22 38.51
N GLN A 171 21.60 29.16 38.11
CA GLN A 171 22.66 29.97 38.74
C GLN A 171 22.43 31.47 38.56
N ALA A 172 22.03 31.91 37.37
CA ALA A 172 21.73 33.32 37.11
C ALA A 172 20.52 33.81 37.93
N LYS A 173 19.47 32.98 38.03
CA LYS A 173 18.28 33.26 38.83
C LYS A 173 18.59 33.35 40.33
N ALA A 174 19.36 32.42 40.87
CA ALA A 174 19.79 32.45 42.27
C ALA A 174 20.64 33.70 42.58
N LYS A 175 21.54 34.10 41.67
CA LYS A 175 22.31 35.34 41.82
C LYS A 175 21.44 36.60 41.82
N ALA A 176 20.41 36.65 40.97
CA ALA A 176 19.48 37.78 40.93
C ALA A 176 18.67 37.89 42.24
N GLN A 177 18.22 36.76 42.78
CA GLN A 177 17.47 36.71 44.05
C GLN A 177 18.33 37.07 45.27
N ALA A 178 19.63 36.77 45.23
CA ALA A 178 20.56 37.12 46.31
C ALA A 178 21.01 38.60 46.27
N ALA A 179 20.72 39.32 45.19
CA ALA A 179 21.04 40.74 45.01
C ALA A 179 19.87 41.67 45.37
N GLU A 180 18.72 41.10 45.74
CA GLU A 180 17.49 41.76 46.20
C GLU A 180 17.39 41.70 47.73
#